data_AF-A0A397G6I9-F1
#
_entry.id   AF-A0A397G6I9-F1
#
_cell.length_a   1.000
_cell.length_b   1.000
_cell.length_c   1.000
_cell.angle_alpha   90.00
_cell.angle_beta   90.00
_cell.angle_gamma   90.00
#
_symmetry.space_group_name_H-M   'P 1'
#
loop_
_entity.id
_entity.type
_entity.pdbx_description
1 polymer ?
#
loop_
_entity_poly.entity_id
_entity_poly.type
_entity_poly.pdbx_seq_one_letter_code
_entity_poly.pdbx_strand_id
1 'polypeptide(L)'
;MSLTNCRFYEEKYPEVDSYVMVNVKQIAEMGAYVKLLEYDNIDGMILLSELSRRRIRSIQKLIRIGRNEVVIVLRVDKEKGKCYIDLSKRRVSPEDVVKCEERYNKSKAVHSIMRHVAEATQTPLEELYQKIGWPLNRKYGHAHDAFKISITNPDVWQDVEFPSEAVKKELTQYISKKLTPSPTKVRADIEVTCFGYDGIDAVKTALRTAEANNTPENQIKVKLVAPPLYVLTSQCLDKNLGIKLLEEAIERIDSEIKKAGGGCVVKMAPKAVTEHDDAALQELMDKRERENMEVSGDESMSESDEGVPE
;
A
#
# COMPACT_ATOMS: atom_id res chain seq x y z
N MET A 1 25.20 -1.77 -25.39
CA MET A 1 24.83 -1.70 -23.96
C MET A 1 23.32 -1.56 -23.91
N SER A 2 22.63 -2.45 -23.18
CA SER A 2 21.17 -2.50 -23.21
C SER A 2 20.59 -1.33 -22.41
N LEU A 3 19.65 -0.61 -23.02
CA LEU A 3 18.91 0.48 -22.37
C LEU A 3 17.85 -0.04 -21.38
N THR A 4 17.55 -1.35 -21.41
CA THR A 4 16.32 -1.89 -20.82
C THR A 4 16.52 -2.86 -19.66
N ASN A 5 17.66 -3.54 -19.57
CA ASN A 5 17.89 -4.58 -18.57
C ASN A 5 19.17 -4.30 -17.79
N CYS A 6 19.05 -4.32 -16.45
CA CYS A 6 20.17 -4.23 -15.54
C CYS A 6 19.87 -5.08 -14.30
N ARG A 7 20.93 -5.65 -13.71
CA ARG A 7 20.92 -6.35 -12.43
C ARG A 7 20.53 -5.43 -11.28
N PHE A 8 19.81 -5.98 -10.31
CA PHE A 8 19.28 -5.23 -9.18
C PHE A 8 20.36 -5.00 -8.12
N TYR A 9 21.29 -5.94 -7.98
CA TYR A 9 22.38 -5.90 -7.01
C TYR A 9 23.73 -5.71 -7.69
N GLU A 10 24.71 -5.30 -6.88
CA GLU A 10 26.10 -5.10 -7.32
C GLU A 10 26.74 -6.41 -7.78
N GLU A 11 26.46 -7.49 -7.05
CA GLU A 11 26.97 -8.81 -7.36
C GLU A 11 26.33 -9.36 -8.63
N LYS A 12 27.17 -9.87 -9.54
CA LYS A 12 26.71 -10.47 -10.81
C LYS A 12 25.98 -11.79 -10.61
N TYR A 13 26.24 -12.48 -9.50
CA TYR A 13 25.70 -13.78 -9.19
C TYR A 13 25.21 -13.80 -7.75
N PRO A 14 24.09 -14.49 -7.47
CA PRO A 14 23.64 -14.68 -6.11
C PRO A 14 24.61 -15.52 -5.30
N GLU A 15 24.62 -15.32 -3.98
CA GLU A 15 25.32 -16.21 -3.05
C GLU A 15 24.56 -17.52 -2.82
N VAL A 16 25.27 -18.53 -2.33
CA VAL A 16 24.67 -19.81 -1.92
C VAL A 16 23.73 -19.58 -0.73
N ASP A 17 22.64 -20.33 -0.67
CA ASP A 17 21.56 -20.23 0.31
C ASP A 17 20.76 -18.91 0.28
N SER A 18 20.94 -18.10 -0.76
CA SER A 18 20.11 -16.91 -0.98
C SER A 18 18.75 -17.26 -1.61
N TYR A 19 17.71 -16.55 -1.18
CA TYR A 19 16.36 -16.65 -1.76
C TYR A 19 16.22 -15.65 -2.90
N VAL A 20 15.76 -16.13 -4.05
CA VAL A 20 15.62 -15.33 -5.27
C VAL A 20 14.28 -15.60 -5.96
N MET A 21 13.72 -14.57 -6.57
CA MET A 21 12.54 -14.68 -7.41
C MET A 21 12.92 -15.10 -8.83
N VAL A 22 12.32 -16.19 -9.31
CA VAL A 22 12.59 -16.73 -10.65
C VAL A 22 11.32 -16.81 -11.49
N ASN A 23 11.48 -16.62 -12.80
CA ASN A 23 10.42 -16.85 -13.78
C ASN A 23 10.68 -18.15 -14.55
N VAL A 24 9.67 -19.01 -14.65
CA VAL A 24 9.84 -20.30 -15.34
C VAL A 24 9.74 -20.12 -16.84
N LYS A 25 10.82 -20.42 -17.57
CA LYS A 25 10.88 -20.29 -19.03
C LYS A 25 10.42 -21.56 -19.73
N GLN A 26 10.98 -22.71 -19.34
CA GLN A 26 10.72 -23.99 -19.99
C GLN A 26 10.84 -25.14 -18.99
N ILE A 27 10.01 -26.15 -19.16
CA ILE A 27 10.07 -27.40 -18.40
C ILE A 27 10.68 -28.46 -19.33
N ALA A 28 11.74 -29.13 -18.88
CA ALA A 28 12.40 -30.23 -19.57
C ALA A 28 12.32 -31.52 -18.74
N GLU A 29 12.71 -32.66 -19.32
CA GLU A 29 12.67 -33.97 -18.64
C GLU A 29 13.65 -34.08 -17.47
N MET A 30 14.76 -33.33 -17.52
CA MET A 30 15.81 -33.35 -16.48
C MET A 30 15.62 -32.25 -15.42
N GLY A 31 14.74 -31.27 -15.65
CA GLY A 31 14.52 -30.15 -14.73
C GLY A 31 13.72 -29.00 -15.36
N ALA A 32 13.47 -27.95 -14.59
CA ALA A 32 12.87 -26.72 -15.08
C ALA A 32 13.93 -25.64 -15.27
N TYR A 33 13.98 -25.06 -16.47
CA TYR A 33 14.80 -23.90 -16.78
C TYR A 33 14.04 -22.64 -16.39
N VAL A 34 14.67 -21.84 -15.54
CA VAL A 34 14.11 -20.60 -15.01
C VAL A 34 15.07 -19.44 -15.24
N LYS A 35 14.55 -18.23 -15.18
CA LYS A 35 15.33 -17.00 -15.29
C LYS A 35 15.28 -16.25 -13.97
N LEU A 36 16.43 -15.82 -13.45
CA LEU A 36 16.50 -14.99 -12.25
C LEU A 36 16.18 -13.55 -12.62
N LEU A 37 15.04 -13.03 -12.17
CA LEU A 37 14.59 -11.68 -12.52
C LEU A 37 15.47 -10.58 -11.88
N GLU A 38 16.09 -10.89 -10.74
CA GLU A 38 16.91 -9.94 -9.97
C GLU A 38 18.33 -9.76 -10.54
N TYR A 39 18.83 -10.75 -11.28
CA TYR A 39 20.19 -10.79 -11.79
C TYR A 39 20.18 -10.84 -13.32
N ASP A 40 19.61 -9.82 -13.97
CA ASP A 40 19.65 -9.64 -15.43
C ASP A 40 19.14 -10.85 -16.26
N ASN A 41 18.16 -11.58 -15.74
CA ASN A 41 17.58 -12.75 -16.39
C ASN A 41 18.59 -13.88 -16.68
N ILE A 42 19.60 -14.05 -15.82
CA ILE A 42 20.50 -15.21 -15.88
C ILE A 42 19.67 -16.50 -15.82
N ASP A 43 20.03 -17.46 -16.66
CA ASP A 43 19.39 -18.77 -16.69
C ASP A 43 19.82 -19.60 -15.47
N GLY A 44 18.85 -20.24 -14.81
CA GLY A 44 19.05 -21.18 -13.72
C GLY A 44 18.29 -22.49 -13.98
N MET A 45 18.67 -23.55 -13.28
CA MET A 45 18.04 -24.86 -13.39
C MET A 45 17.49 -25.30 -12.03
N ILE A 46 16.25 -25.75 -12.01
CA ILE A 46 15.64 -26.44 -10.86
C ILE A 46 15.61 -27.93 -11.18
N LEU A 47 16.28 -28.75 -10.35
CA LEU A 47 16.18 -30.20 -10.45
C LEU A 47 14.79 -30.67 -10.02
N LEU A 48 14.25 -31.70 -10.70
CA LEU A 48 12.96 -32.30 -10.35
C LEU A 48 12.90 -32.80 -8.91
N SER A 49 14.02 -33.36 -8.42
CA SER A 49 14.17 -33.85 -7.04
C SER A 49 14.07 -32.72 -6.01
N GLU A 50 14.36 -31.49 -6.40
CA GLU A 50 14.36 -30.30 -5.55
C GLU A 50 13.11 -29.43 -5.74
N LEU A 51 12.10 -29.95 -6.46
CA LEU A 51 10.85 -29.23 -6.70
C LEU A 51 9.82 -29.35 -5.56
N SER A 52 9.70 -30.54 -4.96
CA SER A 52 8.69 -30.79 -3.92
C SER A 52 9.18 -31.81 -2.90
N ARG A 53 8.67 -31.69 -1.67
CA ARG A 53 8.91 -32.67 -0.59
C ARG A 53 8.08 -33.95 -0.76
N ARG A 54 6.99 -33.90 -1.52
CA ARG A 54 6.03 -35.01 -1.72
C ARG A 54 6.20 -35.64 -3.11
N ARG A 55 5.82 -36.90 -3.27
CA ARG A 55 5.80 -37.58 -4.57
C ARG A 55 4.92 -36.81 -5.56
N ILE A 56 5.49 -36.49 -6.71
CA ILE A 56 4.85 -35.65 -7.74
C ILE A 56 3.89 -36.52 -8.55
N ARG A 57 2.61 -36.13 -8.66
CA ARG A 57 1.64 -36.74 -9.59
C ARG A 57 1.69 -36.11 -10.98
N SER A 58 1.87 -34.78 -11.05
CA SER A 58 2.01 -34.03 -12.30
C SER A 58 2.83 -32.76 -12.08
N ILE A 59 3.80 -32.51 -12.96
CA ILE A 59 4.71 -31.35 -12.89
C ILE A 59 3.99 -30.03 -13.18
N GLN A 60 3.01 -30.07 -14.09
CA GLN A 60 2.28 -28.90 -14.59
C GLN A 60 1.38 -28.24 -13.52
N LYS A 61 1.06 -28.98 -12.45
CA LYS A 61 0.30 -28.43 -11.32
C LYS A 61 1.17 -27.60 -10.38
N LEU A 62 2.45 -27.95 -10.25
CA LEU A 62 3.39 -27.34 -9.30
C LEU A 62 4.13 -26.14 -9.89
N ILE A 63 4.42 -26.20 -11.19
CA ILE A 63 5.05 -25.12 -11.94
C ILE A 63 4.25 -24.88 -13.22
N ARG A 64 4.02 -23.61 -13.54
CA ARG A 64 3.53 -23.19 -14.85
C ARG A 64 4.55 -22.28 -15.50
N ILE A 65 4.69 -22.43 -16.83
CA ILE A 65 5.51 -21.56 -17.65
C ILE A 65 5.01 -20.12 -17.51
N GLY A 66 5.92 -19.17 -17.36
CA GLY A 66 5.64 -17.75 -17.21
C GLY A 66 5.21 -17.31 -15.81
N ARG A 67 5.07 -18.22 -14.83
CA ARG A 67 4.83 -17.83 -13.42
C ARG A 67 6.13 -17.56 -12.68
N ASN A 68 6.03 -16.64 -11.72
CA ASN A 68 7.10 -16.34 -10.78
C ASN A 68 7.01 -17.28 -9.59
N GLU A 69 8.15 -17.77 -9.14
CA GLU A 69 8.30 -18.68 -8.02
C GLU A 69 9.50 -18.25 -7.19
N VAL A 70 9.42 -18.42 -5.87
CA VAL A 70 10.54 -18.21 -4.96
C VAL A 70 11.32 -19.50 -4.81
N VAL A 71 12.64 -19.42 -4.97
CA VAL A 71 13.57 -20.55 -4.87
C VAL A 71 14.81 -20.15 -4.09
N ILE A 72 15.50 -21.14 -3.52
CA ILE A 72 16.80 -20.97 -2.88
C ILE A 72 17.92 -21.39 -3.85
N VAL A 73 19.03 -20.67 -3.83
CA VAL A 73 20.25 -21.00 -4.58
C VAL A 73 21.03 -22.06 -3.81
N LEU A 74 21.28 -23.22 -4.43
CA LEU A 74 22.08 -24.29 -3.83
C LEU A 74 23.55 -24.20 -4.21
N ARG A 75 23.82 -23.99 -5.50
CA ARG A 75 25.17 -23.95 -6.03
C ARG A 75 25.22 -22.99 -7.21
N VAL A 76 26.34 -22.27 -7.29
CA VAL A 76 26.64 -21.37 -8.40
C VAL A 76 27.99 -21.76 -8.96
N ASP A 77 28.00 -22.33 -10.16
CA ASP A 77 29.22 -22.65 -10.87
C ASP A 77 29.59 -21.48 -11.79
N LYS A 78 30.77 -20.87 -11.54
CA LYS A 78 31.24 -19.64 -12.20
C LYS A 78 32.08 -19.91 -13.46
N GLU A 79 31.90 -21.04 -14.13
CA GLU A 79 32.71 -21.37 -15.32
C GLU A 79 32.30 -20.56 -16.57
N LYS A 80 33.32 -20.30 -17.42
CA LYS A 80 33.34 -19.28 -18.47
C LYS A 80 32.15 -19.36 -19.45
N GLY A 81 31.15 -18.50 -19.24
CA GLY A 81 30.16 -18.10 -20.25
C GLY A 81 28.72 -18.55 -20.00
N LYS A 82 28.50 -19.56 -19.15
CA LYS A 82 27.17 -19.95 -18.66
C LYS A 82 27.30 -20.32 -17.19
N CYS A 83 26.84 -19.44 -16.32
CA CYS A 83 26.74 -19.81 -14.91
C CYS A 83 25.57 -20.76 -14.74
N TYR A 84 25.89 -21.98 -14.35
CA TYR A 84 24.89 -22.94 -13.93
C TYR A 84 24.55 -22.63 -12.48
N ILE A 85 23.30 -22.20 -12.27
CA ILE A 85 22.76 -21.95 -10.95
C ILE A 85 21.77 -23.07 -10.66
N ASP A 86 22.11 -23.90 -9.68
CA ASP A 86 21.23 -24.93 -9.18
C ASP A 86 20.30 -24.32 -8.14
N LEU A 87 19.00 -24.49 -8.37
CA LEU A 87 17.95 -23.89 -7.58
C LEU A 87 17.07 -24.97 -6.95
N SER A 88 16.58 -24.71 -5.75
CA SER A 88 15.64 -25.59 -5.05
C SER A 88 14.38 -24.83 -4.61
N LYS A 89 13.21 -25.43 -4.84
CA LYS A 89 11.93 -24.96 -4.29
C LYS A 89 11.60 -25.68 -2.98
N ARG A 90 12.11 -26.90 -2.80
CA ARG A 90 11.78 -27.81 -1.69
C ARG A 90 12.16 -27.25 -0.32
N ARG A 91 13.28 -26.52 -0.25
CA ARG A 91 13.87 -26.02 1.00
C ARG A 91 13.28 -24.68 1.46
N VAL A 92 12.42 -24.07 0.67
CA VAL A 92 11.83 -22.76 0.99
C VAL A 92 10.67 -22.95 1.97
N SER A 93 10.71 -22.24 3.09
CA SER A 93 9.60 -22.16 4.06
C SER A 93 8.61 -21.06 3.65
N PRO A 94 7.31 -21.18 3.97
CA PRO A 94 6.32 -20.18 3.58
C PRO A 94 6.62 -18.78 4.15
N GLU A 95 7.23 -18.69 5.33
CA GLU A 95 7.67 -17.41 5.91
C GLU A 95 8.76 -16.73 5.09
N ASP A 96 9.68 -17.51 4.51
CA ASP A 96 10.76 -16.99 3.67
C ASP A 96 10.25 -16.57 2.29
N VAL A 97 9.20 -17.24 1.78
CA VAL A 97 8.51 -16.81 0.55
C VAL A 97 8.01 -15.38 0.68
N VAL A 98 7.32 -15.07 1.79
CA VAL A 98 6.76 -13.72 2.01
C VAL A 98 7.88 -12.68 2.11
N LYS A 99 8.95 -12.95 2.86
CA LYS A 99 10.10 -12.05 2.97
C LYS A 99 10.78 -11.81 1.62
N CYS A 100 10.93 -12.86 0.81
CA CYS A 100 11.50 -12.76 -0.52
C CYS A 100 10.60 -11.98 -1.48
N GLU A 101 9.28 -12.21 -1.43
CA GLU A 101 8.29 -11.45 -2.20
C GLU A 101 8.30 -9.96 -1.84
N GLU A 102 8.37 -9.63 -0.55
CA GLU A 102 8.49 -8.25 -0.08
C GLU A 102 9.76 -7.59 -0.59
N ARG A 103 10.92 -8.26 -0.46
CA ARG A 103 12.21 -7.78 -0.97
C ARG A 103 12.15 -7.58 -2.49
N TYR A 104 11.61 -8.56 -3.22
CA TYR A 104 11.48 -8.49 -4.66
C TYR A 104 10.57 -7.34 -5.09
N ASN A 105 9.45 -7.13 -4.40
CA ASN A 105 8.53 -6.01 -4.69
C ASN A 105 9.19 -4.65 -4.44
N LYS A 106 9.96 -4.51 -3.35
CA LYS A 106 10.78 -3.31 -3.09
C LYS A 106 11.75 -3.05 -4.23
N SER A 107 12.54 -4.05 -4.63
CA SER A 107 13.53 -3.91 -5.70
C SER A 107 12.91 -3.69 -7.08
N LYS A 108 11.75 -4.32 -7.36
CA LYS A 108 10.98 -4.10 -8.59
C LYS A 108 10.45 -2.68 -8.67
N ALA A 109 10.00 -2.09 -7.56
CA ALA A 109 9.57 -0.70 -7.51
C ALA A 109 10.74 0.24 -7.82
N VAL A 110 11.91 0.01 -7.20
CA VAL A 110 13.16 0.75 -7.50
C VAL A 110 13.53 0.61 -8.98
N HIS A 111 13.47 -0.60 -9.53
CA HIS A 111 13.80 -0.85 -10.92
C HIS A 111 12.85 -0.15 -11.89
N SER A 112 11.55 -0.12 -11.60
CA SER A 112 10.58 0.63 -12.39
C SER A 112 10.88 2.13 -12.40
N ILE A 113 11.33 2.69 -11.28
CA ILE A 113 11.70 4.11 -11.17
C ILE A 113 12.97 4.39 -11.97
N MET A 114 14.01 3.58 -11.78
CA MET A 114 15.28 3.74 -12.49
C MET A 114 15.11 3.56 -14.00
N ARG A 115 14.25 2.65 -14.44
CA ARG A 115 13.93 2.47 -15.86
C ARG A 115 13.27 3.70 -16.45
N HIS A 116 12.28 4.28 -15.77
CA HIS A 116 11.62 5.50 -16.25
C HIS A 116 12.61 6.67 -16.34
N VAL A 117 13.48 6.82 -15.33
CA VAL A 117 14.52 7.86 -15.34
C VAL A 117 15.54 7.61 -16.45
N ALA A 118 15.91 6.36 -16.72
CA ALA A 118 16.80 6.00 -17.83
C ALA A 118 16.17 6.32 -19.20
N GLU A 119 14.88 6.01 -19.40
CA GLU A 119 14.14 6.32 -20.62
C GLU A 119 14.02 7.84 -20.83
N ALA A 120 13.74 8.61 -19.77
CA ALA A 120 13.61 10.07 -19.83
C ALA A 120 14.94 10.79 -20.10
N THR A 121 16.04 10.31 -19.50
CA THR A 121 17.35 10.95 -19.60
C THR A 121 18.26 10.35 -20.67
N GLN A 122 17.80 9.29 -21.35
CA GLN A 122 18.57 8.49 -22.31
C GLN A 122 19.94 8.03 -21.77
N THR A 123 20.06 7.90 -20.45
CA THR A 123 21.28 7.40 -19.80
C THR A 123 21.23 5.88 -19.68
N PRO A 124 22.38 5.19 -19.80
CA PRO A 124 22.41 3.75 -19.64
C PRO A 124 22.06 3.35 -18.20
N LEU A 125 21.12 2.40 -18.06
CA LEU A 125 20.60 1.96 -16.77
C LEU A 125 21.71 1.46 -15.82
N GLU A 126 22.77 0.83 -16.36
CA GLU A 126 23.89 0.34 -15.56
C GLU A 126 24.66 1.47 -14.85
N GLU A 127 24.85 2.63 -15.49
CA GLU A 127 25.52 3.77 -14.85
C GLU A 127 24.68 4.36 -13.73
N LEU A 128 23.36 4.38 -13.89
CA LEU A 128 22.43 4.82 -12.83
C LEU A 128 22.48 3.88 -11.62
N TYR A 129 22.55 2.57 -11.84
CA TYR A 129 22.71 1.61 -10.74
C TYR A 129 24.06 1.71 -10.05
N GLN A 130 25.14 1.87 -10.81
CA GLN A 130 26.49 2.05 -10.27
C GLN A 130 26.61 3.28 -9.38
N LYS A 131 26.07 4.41 -9.84
CA LYS A 131 26.21 5.70 -9.16
C LYS A 131 25.18 5.91 -8.06
N ILE A 132 23.95 5.45 -8.24
CA ILE A 132 22.83 5.73 -7.32
C ILE A 132 22.39 4.46 -6.59
N GLY A 133 22.11 3.38 -7.32
CA GLY A 133 21.52 2.17 -6.76
C GLY A 133 22.39 1.46 -5.72
N TRP A 134 23.63 1.13 -6.06
CA TRP A 134 24.52 0.34 -5.20
C TRP A 134 25.01 1.10 -3.96
N PRO A 135 25.40 2.40 -4.05
CA PRO A 135 25.76 3.17 -2.86
C PRO A 135 24.61 3.31 -1.86
N LEU A 136 23.39 3.54 -2.35
CA LEU A 136 22.20 3.60 -1.48
C LEU A 136 21.91 2.26 -0.81
N ASN A 137 22.08 1.15 -1.54
CA ASN A 137 21.88 -0.19 -1.00
C ASN A 137 22.87 -0.51 0.13
N ARG A 138 24.13 -0.08 0.01
CA ARG A 138 25.16 -0.28 1.05
C ARG A 138 24.87 0.53 2.32
N LYS A 139 24.37 1.76 2.19
CA LYS A 139 24.17 2.66 3.34
C LYS A 139 22.90 2.36 4.13
N TYR A 140 21.80 2.06 3.45
CA TYR A 140 20.48 1.88 4.07
C TYR A 140 19.98 0.42 4.05
N GLY A 141 20.81 -0.51 3.57
CA GLY A 141 20.47 -1.93 3.39
C GLY A 141 19.60 -2.20 2.16
N HIS A 142 18.64 -1.33 1.86
CA HIS A 142 17.79 -1.40 0.67
C HIS A 142 17.54 -0.03 0.03
N ALA A 143 17.73 0.07 -1.29
CA ALA A 143 17.51 1.30 -2.05
C ALA A 143 16.08 1.87 -1.94
N HIS A 144 15.08 1.00 -1.78
CA HIS A 144 13.69 1.42 -1.60
C HIS A 144 13.47 2.20 -0.31
N ASP A 145 14.12 1.79 0.78
CA ASP A 145 13.95 2.42 2.07
C ASP A 145 14.70 3.77 2.10
N ALA A 146 15.83 3.87 1.40
CA ALA A 146 16.48 5.15 1.11
C ALA A 146 15.58 6.11 0.32
N PHE A 147 14.84 5.62 -0.69
CA PHE A 147 13.89 6.45 -1.44
C PHE A 147 12.74 6.97 -0.58
N LYS A 148 12.25 6.20 0.39
CA LYS A 148 11.25 6.69 1.35
C LYS A 148 11.81 7.81 2.21
N ILE A 149 13.00 7.60 2.78
CA ILE A 149 13.66 8.62 3.61
C ILE A 149 13.94 9.88 2.79
N SER A 150 14.24 9.73 1.49
CA SER A 150 14.51 10.86 0.60
C SER A 150 13.34 11.85 0.42
N ILE A 151 12.11 11.42 0.72
CA ILE A 151 10.92 12.28 0.69
C ILE A 151 10.91 13.20 1.92
N THR A 152 11.27 12.67 3.08
CA THR A 152 11.28 13.43 4.34
C THR A 152 12.58 14.23 4.51
N ASN A 153 13.72 13.63 4.14
CA ASN A 153 15.04 14.21 4.30
C ASN A 153 15.79 14.20 2.95
N PRO A 154 16.00 15.36 2.32
CA PRO A 154 16.73 15.46 1.05
C PRO A 154 18.24 15.16 1.18
N ASP A 155 18.76 15.03 2.41
CA ASP A 155 20.19 14.79 2.69
C ASP A 155 20.67 13.39 2.26
N VAL A 156 19.76 12.46 1.99
CA VAL A 156 20.08 11.13 1.47
C VAL A 156 20.88 11.20 0.16
N TRP A 157 20.73 12.30 -0.59
CA TRP A 157 21.36 12.53 -1.89
C TRP A 157 22.73 13.21 -1.82
N GLN A 158 23.25 13.57 -0.64
CA GLN A 158 24.53 14.29 -0.53
C GLN A 158 25.74 13.39 -0.84
N ASP A 159 25.64 12.10 -0.51
CA ASP A 159 26.73 11.13 -0.73
C ASP A 159 26.68 10.46 -2.11
N VAL A 160 25.77 10.89 -2.98
CA VAL A 160 25.51 10.27 -4.28
C VAL A 160 25.92 11.23 -5.40
N GLU A 161 26.88 10.80 -6.22
CA GLU A 161 27.29 11.55 -7.41
C GLU A 161 26.30 11.30 -8.56
N PHE A 162 25.52 12.32 -8.89
CA PHE A 162 24.63 12.27 -10.03
C PHE A 162 25.40 12.58 -11.33
N PRO A 163 25.27 11.78 -12.39
CA PRO A 163 25.87 12.09 -13.68
C PRO A 163 25.28 13.33 -14.36
N SER A 164 24.05 13.73 -13.99
CA SER A 164 23.41 14.96 -14.48
C SER A 164 22.40 15.47 -13.46
N GLU A 165 22.34 16.79 -13.27
CA GLU A 165 21.34 17.44 -12.40
C GLU A 165 19.91 17.20 -12.90
N ALA A 166 19.73 16.98 -14.22
CA ALA A 166 18.45 16.61 -14.80
C ALA A 166 17.95 15.25 -14.28
N VAL A 167 18.85 14.27 -14.15
CA VAL A 167 18.55 12.94 -13.56
C VAL A 167 18.06 13.10 -12.14
N LYS A 168 18.73 13.94 -11.33
CA LYS A 168 18.33 14.18 -9.93
C LYS A 168 16.92 14.77 -9.83
N LYS A 169 16.60 15.77 -10.66
CA LYS A 169 15.28 16.42 -10.68
C LYS A 169 14.18 15.46 -11.11
N GLU A 170 14.39 14.76 -12.23
CA GLU A 170 13.46 13.75 -12.76
C GLU A 170 13.21 12.63 -11.73
N LEU A 171 14.29 12.10 -11.13
CA LEU A 171 14.23 11.02 -10.16
C LEU A 171 13.53 11.46 -8.87
N THR A 172 13.84 12.64 -8.34
CA THR A 172 13.16 13.16 -7.14
C THR A 172 11.68 13.41 -7.40
N GLN A 173 11.33 13.96 -8.56
CA GLN A 173 9.94 14.20 -8.96
C GLN A 173 9.18 12.89 -9.17
N TYR A 174 9.82 11.88 -9.74
CA TYR A 174 9.18 10.58 -9.94
C TYR A 174 9.02 9.82 -8.62
N ILE A 175 10.02 9.86 -7.73
CA ILE A 175 9.94 9.28 -6.38
C ILE A 175 8.83 9.95 -5.58
N SER A 176 8.72 11.28 -5.58
CA SER A 176 7.63 11.96 -4.88
C SER A 176 6.27 11.59 -5.46
N LYS A 177 6.11 11.43 -6.78
CA LYS A 177 4.84 10.98 -7.36
C LYS A 177 4.48 9.52 -7.03
N LYS A 178 5.47 8.62 -6.97
CA LYS A 178 5.25 7.17 -6.82
C LYS A 178 5.25 6.67 -5.37
N LEU A 179 6.07 7.26 -4.51
CA LEU A 179 6.29 6.81 -3.13
C LEU A 179 5.68 7.73 -2.07
N THR A 180 5.17 8.91 -2.43
CA THR A 180 4.44 9.72 -1.43
C THR A 180 3.23 8.91 -0.97
N PRO A 181 3.13 8.63 0.34
CA PRO A 181 1.97 7.93 0.86
C PRO A 181 0.74 8.76 0.52
N SER A 182 -0.25 8.16 -0.13
CA SER A 182 -1.54 8.81 -0.28
C SER A 182 -2.09 9.11 1.11
N PRO A 183 -2.69 10.29 1.33
CA PRO A 183 -3.26 10.63 2.63
C PRO A 183 -4.28 9.55 3.02
N THR A 184 -4.03 8.90 4.14
CA THR A 184 -4.93 7.90 4.68
C THR A 184 -6.05 8.63 5.41
N LYS A 185 -7.30 8.26 5.12
CA LYS A 185 -8.45 8.77 5.87
C LYS A 185 -8.53 8.04 7.20
N VAL A 186 -8.55 8.78 8.31
CA VAL A 186 -8.84 8.25 9.64
C VAL A 186 -10.27 8.66 9.99
N ARG A 187 -11.03 7.73 10.56
CA ARG A 187 -12.43 7.92 10.89
C ARG A 187 -12.72 7.55 12.33
N ALA A 188 -13.58 8.33 12.97
CA ALA A 188 -14.20 7.99 14.23
C ALA A 188 -15.72 8.21 14.14
N ASP A 189 -16.48 7.32 14.78
CA ASP A 189 -17.93 7.45 14.88
C ASP A 189 -18.29 7.79 16.32
N ILE A 190 -18.96 8.93 16.48
CA ILE A 190 -19.42 9.41 17.78
C ILE A 190 -20.93 9.56 17.79
N GLU A 191 -21.52 9.24 18.92
CA GLU A 191 -22.90 9.51 19.23
C GLU A 191 -22.93 10.70 20.18
N VAL A 192 -23.57 11.79 19.74
CA VAL A 192 -23.67 13.03 20.51
C VAL A 192 -25.13 13.26 20.86
N THR A 193 -25.41 13.33 22.15
CA THR A 193 -26.75 13.56 22.69
C THR A 193 -26.73 14.76 23.63
N CYS A 194 -27.71 15.64 23.50
CA CYS A 194 -27.93 16.73 24.44
C CYS A 194 -29.43 16.94 24.60
N PHE A 195 -29.91 16.89 25.85
CA PHE A 195 -31.33 17.01 26.19
C PHE A 195 -31.72 18.41 26.71
N GLY A 196 -30.78 19.37 26.69
CA GLY A 196 -31.02 20.75 27.10
C GLY A 196 -31.88 21.53 26.08
N TYR A 197 -32.50 22.62 26.55
CA TYR A 197 -33.30 23.53 25.72
C TYR A 197 -32.48 24.12 24.55
N ASP A 198 -31.20 24.42 24.79
CA ASP A 198 -30.23 24.86 23.77
C ASP A 198 -29.35 23.71 23.23
N GLY A 199 -29.85 22.47 23.24
CA GLY A 199 -29.06 21.28 22.92
C GLY A 199 -28.48 21.29 21.50
N ILE A 200 -29.21 21.81 20.52
CA ILE A 200 -28.76 21.87 19.12
C ILE A 200 -27.56 22.82 18.98
N ASP A 201 -27.58 23.96 19.67
CA ASP A 201 -26.52 24.96 19.60
C ASP A 201 -25.29 24.53 20.39
N ALA A 202 -25.48 23.82 21.51
CA ALA A 202 -24.39 23.15 22.22
C ALA A 202 -23.68 22.13 21.33
N VAL A 203 -24.43 21.28 20.61
CA VAL A 203 -23.85 20.27 19.70
C VAL A 203 -23.13 20.93 18.53
N LYS A 204 -23.71 21.95 17.90
CA LYS A 204 -23.02 22.70 16.82
C LYS A 204 -21.74 23.36 17.31
N THR A 205 -21.73 23.92 18.51
CA THR A 205 -20.55 24.58 19.09
C THR A 205 -19.44 23.57 19.38
N ALA A 206 -19.77 22.43 19.98
CA ALA A 206 -18.83 21.33 20.23
C ALA A 206 -18.25 20.74 18.94
N LEU A 207 -19.05 20.62 17.87
CA LEU A 207 -18.54 20.14 16.58
C LEU A 207 -17.65 21.18 15.88
N ARG A 208 -17.95 22.47 16.04
CA ARG A 208 -17.09 23.56 15.52
C ARG A 208 -15.75 23.66 16.23
N THR A 209 -15.69 23.40 17.54
CA THR A 209 -14.41 23.41 18.28
C THR A 209 -13.49 22.27 17.84
N ALA A 210 -14.04 21.16 17.33
CA ALA A 210 -13.27 20.11 16.69
C ALA A 210 -12.69 20.54 15.32
N GLU A 211 -13.42 21.35 14.55
CA GLU A 211 -12.94 21.88 13.26
C GLU A 211 -11.98 23.07 13.41
N ALA A 212 -12.03 23.79 14.54
CA ALA A 212 -11.22 24.99 14.75
C ALA A 212 -9.70 24.73 14.85
N ASN A 213 -9.29 23.49 15.15
CA ASN A 213 -7.88 23.13 15.34
C ASN A 213 -7.23 22.54 14.07
N ASN A 214 -7.78 22.85 12.90
CA ASN A 214 -7.29 22.36 11.61
C ASN A 214 -5.90 22.92 11.29
N THR A 215 -4.93 22.03 11.06
CA THR A 215 -3.69 22.37 10.36
C THR A 215 -3.91 22.25 8.85
N PRO A 216 -3.16 22.97 8.00
CA PRO A 216 -3.33 22.91 6.54
C PRO A 216 -3.12 21.50 5.96
N GLU A 217 -2.37 20.64 6.66
CA GLU A 217 -2.13 19.24 6.28
C GLU A 217 -3.15 18.25 6.88
N ASN A 218 -3.82 18.59 7.98
CA ASN A 218 -4.76 17.71 8.68
C ASN A 218 -6.09 18.44 8.90
N GLN A 219 -7.00 18.31 7.94
CA GLN A 219 -8.36 18.84 8.05
C GLN A 219 -9.29 17.78 8.63
N ILE A 220 -9.91 18.09 9.77
CA ILE A 220 -11.02 17.31 10.34
C ILE A 220 -12.31 17.83 9.70
N LYS A 221 -13.11 16.91 9.16
CA LYS A 221 -14.45 17.16 8.63
C LYS A 221 -15.45 16.34 9.42
N VAL A 222 -16.47 16.99 9.96
CA VAL A 222 -17.57 16.31 10.62
C VAL A 222 -18.74 16.17 9.64
N LYS A 223 -19.28 14.96 9.52
CA LYS A 223 -20.50 14.67 8.76
C LYS A 223 -21.55 14.07 9.68
N LEU A 224 -22.80 14.51 9.53
CA LEU A 224 -23.95 13.86 10.15
C LEU A 224 -24.37 12.66 9.28
N VAL A 225 -24.53 11.50 9.89
CA VAL A 225 -25.15 10.33 9.21
C VAL A 225 -26.64 10.32 9.47
N ALA A 226 -27.01 10.35 10.75
CA ALA A 226 -28.37 10.42 11.24
C ALA A 226 -28.30 10.90 12.69
N PRO A 227 -29.18 11.78 13.20
CA PRO A 227 -29.21 12.06 14.64
C PRO A 227 -29.44 10.76 15.42
N PRO A 228 -28.70 10.45 16.51
CA PRO A 228 -27.60 11.18 17.17
C PRO A 228 -26.16 10.82 16.72
N LEU A 229 -25.99 10.12 15.59
CA LEU A 229 -24.72 9.63 15.03
C LEU A 229 -24.01 10.63 14.10
N TYR A 230 -22.77 10.94 14.46
CA TYR A 230 -21.85 11.79 13.71
C TYR A 230 -20.58 11.03 13.36
N VAL A 231 -20.01 11.33 12.20
CA VAL A 231 -18.77 10.75 11.71
C VAL A 231 -17.74 11.86 11.57
N LEU A 232 -16.58 11.67 12.20
CA LEU A 232 -15.42 12.52 12.02
C LEU A 232 -14.50 11.84 11.03
N THR A 233 -14.13 12.55 9.97
CA THR A 233 -13.12 12.12 9.01
C THR A 233 -11.95 13.09 9.05
N SER A 234 -10.73 12.58 9.21
CA SER A 234 -9.50 13.35 9.07
C SER A 234 -8.65 12.76 7.96
N GLN A 235 -8.02 13.61 7.14
CA GLN A 235 -7.04 13.17 6.15
C GLN A 235 -5.64 13.44 6.70
N CYS A 236 -4.82 12.40 6.83
CA CYS A 236 -3.47 12.52 7.36
C CYS A 236 -2.50 11.66 6.56
N LEU A 237 -1.25 12.13 6.40
CA LEU A 237 -0.16 11.31 5.83
C LEU A 237 0.27 10.21 6.80
N ASP A 238 0.31 10.54 8.10
CA ASP A 238 0.67 9.61 9.17
C ASP A 238 -0.54 9.10 9.93
N LYS A 239 -0.68 7.77 9.97
CA LYS A 239 -1.77 7.08 10.66
C LYS A 239 -1.79 7.39 12.16
N ASN A 240 -0.62 7.36 12.80
CA ASN A 240 -0.51 7.51 14.26
C ASN A 240 -0.80 8.94 14.73
N LEU A 241 -0.35 9.94 13.96
CA LEU A 241 -0.64 11.34 14.27
C LEU A 241 -2.13 11.65 14.05
N GLY A 242 -2.73 11.10 12.99
CA GLY A 242 -4.16 11.27 12.71
C GLY A 242 -5.06 10.66 13.79
N ILE A 243 -4.69 9.49 14.34
CA ILE A 243 -5.43 8.87 15.44
C ILE A 243 -5.40 9.75 16.69
N LYS A 244 -4.21 10.22 17.10
CA LYS A 244 -4.07 11.08 18.29
C LYS A 244 -4.84 12.39 18.17
N LEU A 245 -4.79 13.05 17.01
CA LEU A 245 -5.52 14.29 16.77
C LEU A 245 -7.04 14.09 16.87
N LEU A 246 -7.55 12.96 16.38
CA LEU A 246 -8.97 12.63 16.51
C LEU A 246 -9.35 12.28 17.95
N GLU A 247 -8.50 11.60 18.71
CA GLU A 247 -8.72 11.36 20.15
C GLU A 247 -8.81 12.66 20.92
N GLU A 248 -7.86 13.58 20.72
CA GLU A 248 -7.90 14.91 21.34
C GLU A 248 -9.14 15.72 20.94
N ALA A 249 -9.60 15.59 19.69
CA ALA A 249 -10.82 16.24 19.24
C ALA A 249 -12.07 15.66 19.93
N ILE A 250 -12.13 14.34 20.10
CA ILE A 250 -13.23 13.66 20.81
C ILE A 250 -13.26 14.08 22.28
N GLU A 251 -12.11 14.17 22.95
CA GLU A 251 -12.03 14.63 24.34
C GLU A 251 -12.54 16.07 24.51
N ARG A 252 -12.21 16.96 23.56
CA ARG A 252 -12.72 18.35 23.57
C ARG A 252 -14.23 18.38 23.39
N ILE A 253 -14.75 17.64 22.41
CA ILE A 253 -16.19 17.49 22.17
C ILE A 253 -16.90 17.00 23.43
N ASP A 254 -16.36 15.95 24.08
CA ASP A 254 -16.92 15.40 25.32
C ASP A 254 -16.92 16.43 26.47
N SER A 255 -15.85 17.20 26.63
CA SER A 255 -15.76 18.23 27.65
C SER A 255 -16.80 19.36 27.47
N GLU A 256 -17.12 19.70 26.22
CA GLU A 256 -18.05 20.78 25.88
C GLU A 256 -19.50 20.32 25.98
N ILE A 257 -19.79 19.09 25.54
CA ILE A 257 -21.11 18.46 25.68
C ILE A 257 -21.45 18.24 27.17
N LYS A 258 -20.48 17.83 27.99
CA LYS A 258 -20.68 17.67 29.44
C LYS A 258 -21.04 18.98 30.14
N LYS A 259 -20.45 20.12 29.72
CA LYS A 259 -20.83 21.45 30.25
C LYS A 259 -22.28 21.81 29.93
N ALA A 260 -22.77 21.37 28.76
CA ALA A 260 -24.15 21.59 28.32
C ALA A 260 -25.15 20.54 28.84
N GLY A 261 -24.72 19.59 29.69
CA GLY A 261 -25.59 18.55 30.23
C GLY A 261 -25.95 17.44 29.24
N GLY A 262 -25.16 17.26 28.18
CA GLY A 262 -25.28 16.14 27.24
C GLY A 262 -24.31 15.00 27.52
N GLY A 263 -24.33 13.97 26.65
CA GLY A 263 -23.41 12.84 26.66
C GLY A 263 -22.82 12.56 25.28
N CYS A 264 -21.53 12.18 25.25
CA CYS A 264 -20.82 11.72 24.06
C CYS A 264 -20.45 10.23 24.25
N VAL A 265 -20.83 9.37 23.30
CA VAL A 265 -20.46 7.95 23.29
C VAL A 265 -19.74 7.62 21.99
N VAL A 266 -18.49 7.14 22.08
CA VAL A 266 -17.72 6.73 20.91
C VAL A 266 -18.14 5.31 20.52
N LYS A 267 -18.78 5.14 19.35
CA LYS A 267 -19.12 3.81 18.82
C LYS A 267 -17.94 3.15 18.14
N MET A 268 -17.17 3.94 17.40
CA MET A 268 -15.97 3.48 16.72
C MET A 268 -14.83 4.43 17.03
N ALA A 269 -13.83 3.91 17.76
CA ALA A 269 -12.59 4.62 18.02
C ALA A 269 -11.86 4.96 16.70
N PRO A 270 -11.03 6.02 16.70
CA PRO A 270 -10.34 6.48 15.49
C PRO A 270 -9.54 5.36 14.84
N LYS A 271 -9.96 4.97 13.63
CA LYS A 271 -9.35 3.91 12.84
C LYS A 271 -9.03 4.41 11.44
N ALA A 272 -7.88 3.99 10.91
CA ALA A 272 -7.55 4.20 9.51
C ALA A 272 -8.51 3.38 8.63
N VAL A 273 -9.21 4.08 7.74
CA VAL A 273 -10.27 3.56 6.87
C VAL A 273 -9.68 3.18 5.53
N THR A 274 -10.10 2.04 5.00
CA THR A 274 -9.76 1.61 3.64
C THR A 274 -10.79 2.13 2.64
N GLU A 275 -10.47 2.17 1.35
CA GLU A 275 -11.44 2.59 0.32
C GLU A 275 -12.74 1.78 0.35
N HIS A 276 -12.66 0.51 0.74
CA HIS A 276 -13.83 -0.36 0.89
C HIS A 276 -14.78 0.09 2.01
N ASP A 277 -14.21 0.50 3.15
CA ASP A 277 -14.98 0.98 4.30
C ASP A 277 -15.64 2.34 4.02
N ASP A 278 -15.01 3.19 3.19
CA ASP A 278 -15.55 4.49 2.75
C ASP A 278 -16.75 4.28 1.82
N ALA A 279 -16.66 3.33 0.89
CA ALA A 279 -17.76 2.95 -0.01
C ALA A 279 -18.97 2.39 0.76
N ALA A 280 -18.73 1.49 1.71
CA ALA A 280 -19.78 0.92 2.55
C ALA A 280 -20.50 1.99 3.40
N LEU A 281 -19.77 3.00 3.89
CA LEU A 281 -20.37 4.13 4.60
C LEU A 281 -21.21 5.01 3.68
N GLN A 282 -20.70 5.32 2.49
CA GLN A 282 -21.40 6.13 1.51
C GLN A 282 -22.75 5.47 1.15
N GLU A 283 -22.76 4.16 0.91
CA GLU A 283 -23.99 3.41 0.67
C GLU A 283 -24.96 3.47 1.87
N LEU A 284 -24.42 3.41 3.09
CA LEU A 284 -25.23 3.53 4.31
C LEU A 284 -25.80 4.94 4.47
N MET A 285 -25.02 5.98 4.16
CA MET A 285 -25.48 7.38 4.14
C MET A 285 -26.60 7.55 3.12
N ASP A 286 -26.42 7.09 1.88
CA ASP A 286 -27.39 7.20 0.80
C ASP A 286 -28.67 6.41 1.09
N LYS A 287 -28.56 5.29 1.81
CA LYS A 287 -29.71 4.51 2.27
C LYS A 287 -30.48 5.26 3.36
N ARG A 288 -29.78 5.83 4.34
CA ARG A 288 -30.39 6.60 5.43
C ARG A 288 -30.99 7.92 4.96
N GLU A 289 -30.36 8.57 4.00
CA GLU A 289 -30.90 9.76 3.34
C GLU A 289 -32.19 9.41 2.58
N ARG A 290 -32.23 8.28 1.88
CA ARG A 290 -33.47 7.76 1.26
C ARG A 290 -34.56 7.40 2.27
N GLU A 291 -34.20 6.84 3.42
CA GLU A 291 -35.16 6.55 4.50
C GLU A 291 -35.69 7.83 5.18
N ASN A 292 -34.89 8.91 5.19
CA ASN A 292 -35.28 10.22 5.72
C ASN A 292 -35.99 11.12 4.68
N MET A 293 -35.75 10.90 3.38
CA MET A 293 -36.47 11.56 2.29
C MET A 293 -37.86 10.93 2.16
N GLU A 294 -38.82 11.60 2.79
CA GLU A 294 -40.25 11.52 2.50
C GLU A 294 -40.98 10.23 2.94
N VAL A 295 -41.45 10.25 4.19
CA VAL A 295 -42.77 9.67 4.50
C VAL A 295 -43.72 10.84 4.74
N SER A 296 -44.41 11.28 3.69
CA SER A 296 -45.56 12.19 3.82
C SER A 296 -46.69 11.41 4.50
N GLY A 297 -47.06 11.81 5.72
CA GLY A 297 -48.06 11.13 6.54
C GLY A 297 -49.52 11.32 6.10
N ASP A 298 -49.77 12.04 5.00
CA ASP A 298 -51.11 12.45 4.58
C ASP A 298 -51.69 11.66 3.39
N GLU A 299 -51.07 10.56 2.95
CA GLU A 299 -51.72 9.59 2.05
C GLU A 299 -52.28 8.38 2.81
N SER A 300 -53.16 8.63 3.79
CA SER A 300 -54.15 7.61 4.15
C SER A 300 -55.19 7.55 3.03
N MET A 301 -54.97 6.66 2.06
CA MET A 301 -56.01 6.23 1.11
C MET A 301 -57.21 5.73 1.92
N SER A 302 -58.23 6.57 2.05
CA SER A 302 -59.57 6.12 2.36
C SER A 302 -60.05 5.33 1.14
N GLU A 303 -59.93 4.00 1.18
CA GLU A 303 -60.70 3.13 0.28
C GLU A 303 -62.17 3.37 0.57
N SER A 304 -62.74 4.34 -0.17
CA SER A 304 -64.16 4.55 -0.27
C SER A 304 -64.64 3.56 -1.32
N ASP A 305 -65.29 2.52 -0.81
CA ASP A 305 -66.00 1.48 -1.53
C ASP A 305 -67.09 2.09 -2.44
N GLU A 306 -66.76 2.34 -3.71
CA GLU A 306 -67.76 2.53 -4.76
C GLU A 306 -67.28 1.96 -6.10
N GLY A 307 -67.95 0.89 -6.56
CA GLY A 307 -67.94 0.54 -7.97
C GLY A 307 -67.93 -0.96 -8.29
N VAL A 308 -69.00 -1.69 -7.92
CA VAL A 308 -69.34 -2.95 -8.59
C VAL A 308 -70.38 -2.63 -9.67
N PRO A 309 -70.07 -2.76 -10.97
CA PRO A 309 -71.09 -2.81 -12.02
C PRO A 309 -71.63 -4.25 -12.15
N GLU A 310 -72.95 -4.35 -12.36
CA GLU A 310 -73.69 -5.57 -12.72
C GLU A 310 -73.19 -6.27 -14.00
#